data_AF-A0A371RKI3-F1
#
_entry.id   AF-A0A371RKI3-F1
#
_cell.length_a   1.000
_cell.length_b   1.000
_cell.length_c   1.000
_cell.angle_alpha   90.00
_cell.angle_beta   90.00
_cell.angle_gamma   90.00
#
_symmetry.space_group_name_H-M   'P 1'
#
loop_
_entity.id
_entity.type
_entity.pdbx_description
1 polymer ?
#
loop_
_entity_poly.entity_id
_entity_poly.type
_entity_poly.pdbx_seq_one_letter_code
_entity_poly.pdbx_strand_id
1 'polypeptide(L)'
;MTLSLQGVHEHAAHDDSPPDEKLSLPLNARLVLEALVEADEPCKAYNLLERLRDKGVSAPMTVYRALDRLTELGHIRRIESLNAYIALPAELHDQPVAFRICRRCHRTEIIPLDRSTLRRLDKSGILDGEAYIEVYHDCCLC
;
A
#
# COMPACT_ATOMS: atom_id res chain seq x y z
N MET A 1 43.52 23.01 -18.95
CA MET A 1 42.42 22.70 -19.89
C MET A 1 41.20 22.37 -19.07
N THR A 2 40.33 23.35 -18.88
CA THR A 2 39.02 23.20 -18.23
C THR A 2 38.05 22.56 -19.22
N LEU A 3 37.50 21.41 -18.86
CA LEU A 3 36.34 20.83 -19.54
C LEU A 3 35.21 20.74 -18.52
N SER A 4 34.32 21.72 -18.60
CA SER A 4 32.96 21.64 -18.07
C SER A 4 32.19 20.58 -18.85
N LEU A 5 31.55 19.66 -18.14
CA LEU A 5 30.40 18.91 -18.65
C LEU A 5 29.27 19.06 -17.63
N GLN A 6 28.31 19.90 -17.96
CA GLN A 6 26.96 19.85 -17.41
C GLN A 6 26.27 18.60 -17.96
N GLY A 7 25.54 17.89 -17.11
CA GLY A 7 24.78 16.71 -17.49
C GLY A 7 23.82 16.31 -16.37
N VAL A 8 22.71 17.04 -16.30
CA VAL A 8 21.53 16.78 -15.49
C VAL A 8 20.99 15.36 -15.70
N HIS A 9 20.76 14.64 -14.61
CA HIS A 9 19.82 13.52 -14.59
C HIS A 9 18.85 13.75 -13.44
N GLU A 10 17.91 14.67 -13.68
CA GLU A 10 16.60 14.65 -13.03
C GLU A 10 15.92 13.34 -13.45
N HIS A 11 15.89 12.35 -12.55
CA HIS A 11 14.95 11.24 -12.68
C HIS A 11 13.55 11.79 -12.35
N ALA A 12 12.92 12.37 -13.36
CA ALA A 12 11.48 12.57 -13.36
C ALA A 12 10.85 11.18 -13.23
N ALA A 13 10.17 10.92 -12.11
CA ALA A 13 9.25 9.82 -11.98
C ALA A 13 8.12 10.06 -13.00
N HIS A 14 8.25 9.48 -14.18
CA HIS A 14 7.17 9.40 -15.14
C HIS A 14 6.16 8.41 -14.57
N ASP A 15 5.07 8.94 -14.02
CA ASP A 15 3.82 8.22 -13.72
C ASP A 15 3.24 7.74 -15.07
N ASP A 16 3.71 6.59 -15.55
CA ASP A 16 3.26 5.91 -16.77
C ASP A 16 1.99 5.07 -16.52
N SER A 17 1.18 5.50 -15.55
CA SER A 17 -0.12 4.87 -15.30
C SER A 17 -1.10 5.26 -16.41
N PRO A 18 -1.81 4.29 -17.03
CA PRO A 18 -2.72 4.57 -18.13
C PRO A 18 -3.87 5.52 -17.70
N PRO A 19 -4.42 6.33 -18.62
CA PRO A 19 -5.29 7.49 -18.28
C PRO A 19 -6.67 7.14 -17.72
N ASP A 20 -7.07 5.87 -17.68
CA ASP A 20 -8.47 5.46 -17.48
C ASP A 20 -8.79 4.88 -16.08
N GLU A 21 -7.80 4.53 -15.26
CA GLU A 21 -8.06 3.87 -13.96
C GLU A 21 -8.37 4.86 -12.82
N LYS A 22 -7.89 6.10 -12.93
CA LYS A 22 -8.26 7.19 -11.99
C LYS A 22 -9.72 7.64 -12.14
N LEU A 23 -10.47 7.19 -13.16
CA LEU A 23 -11.77 7.76 -13.53
C LEU A 23 -13.02 7.11 -12.89
N SER A 24 -12.91 6.05 -12.06
CA SER A 24 -14.11 5.47 -11.43
C SER A 24 -14.07 5.27 -9.90
N LEU A 25 -13.14 5.87 -9.17
CA LEU A 25 -13.19 5.83 -7.70
C LEU A 25 -14.19 6.86 -7.15
N PRO A 26 -15.16 6.46 -6.31
CA PRO A 26 -15.97 7.41 -5.56
C PRO A 26 -15.08 8.35 -4.74
N LEU A 27 -15.54 9.60 -4.53
CA LEU A 27 -14.75 10.65 -3.88
C LEU A 27 -14.05 10.17 -2.60
N ASN A 28 -14.78 9.52 -1.69
CA ASN A 28 -14.22 9.07 -0.42
C ASN A 28 -13.17 7.95 -0.57
N ALA A 29 -13.33 7.06 -1.55
CA ALA A 29 -12.33 6.02 -1.84
C ALA A 29 -11.04 6.65 -2.39
N ARG A 30 -11.16 7.63 -3.30
CA ARG A 30 -10.01 8.39 -3.79
C ARG A 30 -9.30 9.14 -2.66
N LEU A 31 -10.03 9.83 -1.80
CA LEU A 31 -9.46 10.55 -0.66
C LEU A 31 -8.73 9.62 0.32
N VAL A 32 -9.29 8.44 0.60
CA VAL A 32 -8.65 7.43 1.44
C VAL A 32 -7.39 6.87 0.79
N LEU A 33 -7.43 6.55 -0.49
CA LEU A 33 -6.26 6.07 -1.23
C LEU A 33 -5.14 7.12 -1.23
N GLU A 34 -5.46 8.38 -1.53
CA GLU A 34 -4.51 9.50 -1.46
C GLU A 34 -3.87 9.61 -0.07
N ALA A 35 -4.69 9.56 1.00
CA ALA A 35 -4.17 9.64 2.37
C ALA A 35 -3.29 8.45 2.78
N LEU A 36 -3.51 7.26 2.20
CA LEU A 36 -2.66 6.08 2.39
C LEU A 36 -1.34 6.20 1.62
N VAL A 37 -1.38 6.66 0.37
CA VAL A 37 -0.18 6.92 -0.43
C VAL A 37 0.68 8.00 0.22
N GLU A 38 0.07 9.09 0.69
CA GLU A 38 0.77 10.15 1.42
C GLU A 38 1.36 9.68 2.77
N ALA A 39 0.79 8.65 3.40
CA ALA A 39 1.31 8.12 4.65
C ALA A 39 2.60 7.33 4.46
N ASP A 40 2.77 6.68 3.30
CA ASP A 40 3.90 5.80 2.94
C ASP A 40 4.22 4.69 3.98
N GLU A 41 3.28 4.42 4.87
CA GLU A 41 3.38 3.47 5.98
C GLU A 41 1.98 2.95 6.36
N PRO A 42 1.87 1.80 7.08
CA PRO A 42 0.57 1.28 7.49
C PRO A 42 -0.21 2.27 8.36
N CYS A 43 -1.42 2.62 7.92
CA CYS A 43 -2.26 3.60 8.58
C CYS A 43 -3.53 2.96 9.14
N LYS A 44 -3.87 3.29 10.40
CA LYS A 44 -5.11 2.85 11.03
C LYS A 44 -6.31 3.63 10.49
N ALA A 45 -7.47 3.00 10.45
CA ALA A 45 -8.71 3.64 9.96
C ALA A 45 -9.06 4.94 10.72
N TYR A 46 -8.84 5.00 12.03
CA TYR A 46 -9.09 6.21 12.81
C TYR A 46 -8.11 7.35 12.50
N ASN A 47 -6.84 7.03 12.23
CA ASN A 47 -5.86 8.03 11.80
C ASN A 47 -6.25 8.61 10.43
N LEU A 48 -6.77 7.76 9.52
CA LEU A 48 -7.32 8.22 8.23
C LEU A 48 -8.54 9.13 8.44
N LEU A 49 -9.47 8.75 9.33
CA LEU A 49 -10.63 9.56 9.64
C LEU A 49 -10.25 10.94 10.17
N GLU A 50 -9.23 11.02 11.04
CA GLU A 50 -8.72 12.30 11.54
C GLU A 50 -8.14 13.15 10.42
N ARG A 51 -7.29 12.58 9.55
CA ARG A 51 -6.68 13.29 8.41
C ARG A 51 -7.70 13.79 7.39
N LEU A 52 -8.82 13.08 7.22
CA LEU A 52 -9.81 13.37 6.17
C LEU A 52 -10.99 14.21 6.67
N ARG A 53 -11.03 14.56 7.96
CA ARG A 53 -12.12 15.34 8.55
C ARG A 53 -12.30 16.69 7.86
N ASP A 54 -11.21 17.40 7.61
CA ASP A 54 -11.21 18.71 6.96
C ASP A 54 -11.56 18.62 5.47
N LYS A 55 -11.44 17.42 4.87
CA LYS A 55 -11.87 17.12 3.50
C LYS A 55 -13.35 16.66 3.45
N GLY A 56 -14.09 16.73 4.55
CA GLY A 56 -15.53 16.42 4.63
C GLY A 56 -15.86 14.98 5.02
N VAL A 57 -14.87 14.12 5.32
CA VAL A 57 -15.10 12.74 5.77
C VAL A 57 -15.17 12.69 7.29
N SER A 58 -16.38 12.63 7.85
CA SER A 58 -16.60 12.73 9.30
C SER A 58 -17.12 11.44 9.96
N ALA A 59 -17.70 10.53 9.18
CA ALA A 59 -18.27 9.28 9.70
C ALA A 59 -17.27 8.11 9.56
N PRO A 60 -16.96 7.37 10.65
CA PRO A 60 -16.08 6.20 10.59
C PRO A 60 -16.50 5.18 9.53
N MET A 61 -17.81 4.91 9.41
CA MET A 61 -18.34 3.97 8.42
C MET A 61 -18.03 4.35 6.97
N THR A 62 -17.85 5.65 6.68
CA THR A 62 -17.45 6.11 5.36
C THR A 62 -16.01 5.70 5.04
N VAL A 63 -15.11 5.77 6.03
CA VAL A 63 -13.72 5.32 5.88
C VAL A 63 -13.66 3.80 5.70
N TYR A 64 -14.38 3.03 6.53
CA TYR A 64 -14.42 1.58 6.37
C TYR A 64 -14.96 1.13 5.01
N ARG A 65 -16.07 1.72 4.53
CA ARG A 65 -16.60 1.42 3.19
C ARG A 65 -15.62 1.75 2.06
N ALA A 66 -14.88 2.85 2.21
CA ALA A 66 -13.83 3.21 1.27
C ALA A 66 -12.68 2.19 1.30
N LEU A 67 -12.23 1.77 2.49
CA LEU A 67 -11.20 0.75 2.67
C LEU A 67 -11.62 -0.60 2.10
N ASP A 68 -12.86 -1.04 2.35
CA ASP A 68 -13.41 -2.28 1.80
C ASP A 68 -13.37 -2.23 0.27
N ARG A 69 -13.85 -1.13 -0.33
CA ARG A 69 -13.86 -0.96 -1.78
C ARG A 69 -12.46 -0.95 -2.39
N LEU A 70 -11.51 -0.27 -1.75
CA LEU A 70 -10.12 -0.24 -2.21
C LEU A 70 -9.43 -1.61 -2.07
N THR A 71 -9.80 -2.38 -1.04
CA THR A 71 -9.28 -3.74 -0.82
C THR A 71 -9.81 -4.68 -1.90
N GLU A 72 -11.11 -4.61 -2.22
CA GLU A 72 -11.73 -5.35 -3.32
C GLU A 72 -11.08 -5.06 -4.70
N LEU A 73 -10.59 -3.83 -4.89
CA LEU A 73 -9.90 -3.40 -6.11
C LEU A 73 -8.40 -3.72 -6.11
N GLY A 74 -7.86 -4.28 -5.03
CA GLY A 74 -6.42 -4.60 -4.92
C GLY A 74 -5.50 -3.40 -4.67
N HIS A 75 -6.03 -2.18 -4.59
CA HIS A 75 -5.24 -0.96 -4.40
C HIS A 75 -4.59 -0.86 -3.02
N ILE A 76 -5.15 -1.55 -2.03
CA ILE A 76 -4.64 -1.54 -0.65
C ILE A 76 -4.65 -2.95 -0.06
N ARG A 77 -3.85 -3.14 0.99
CA ARG A 77 -3.89 -4.35 1.83
C ARG A 77 -4.08 -3.99 3.28
N ARG A 78 -4.84 -4.82 3.98
CA ARG A 78 -4.90 -4.79 5.44
C ARG A 78 -3.76 -5.65 5.99
N ILE A 79 -2.95 -5.04 6.85
CA ILE A 79 -1.99 -5.74 7.70
C ILE A 79 -2.74 -6.08 9.00
N GLU A 80 -3.15 -7.33 9.13
CA GLU A 80 -4.08 -7.77 10.17
C GLU A 80 -3.51 -7.60 11.57
N SER A 81 -2.22 -7.91 11.74
CA SER A 81 -1.51 -7.75 13.02
C SER A 81 -1.45 -6.32 13.54
N LEU A 82 -1.35 -5.34 12.63
CA LEU A 82 -1.30 -3.92 12.98
C LEU A 82 -2.70 -3.29 13.03
N ASN A 83 -3.72 -4.00 12.55
CA ASN A 83 -5.05 -3.46 12.26
C ASN A 83 -4.97 -2.16 11.45
N ALA A 84 -4.11 -2.18 10.43
CA ALA A 84 -3.76 -1.03 9.61
C ALA A 84 -3.83 -1.38 8.13
N TYR A 85 -3.87 -0.36 7.28
CA TYR A 85 -3.97 -0.47 5.84
C TYR A 85 -2.77 0.19 5.18
N ILE A 86 -2.29 -0.37 4.08
CA ILE A 86 -1.17 0.16 3.30
C ILE A 86 -1.57 0.18 1.82
N ALA A 87 -1.18 1.23 1.09
CA ALA A 87 -1.35 1.28 -0.35
C ALA A 87 -0.38 0.30 -1.04
N LEU A 88 -0.86 -0.38 -2.08
CA LEU A 88 -0.04 -1.21 -2.94
C LEU A 88 0.31 -0.46 -4.24
N PRO A 89 1.58 -0.51 -4.69
CA PRO A 89 1.95 -0.13 -6.06
C PRO A 89 1.13 -0.93 -7.09
N ALA A 90 0.83 -0.30 -8.23
CA ALA A 90 0.01 -0.88 -9.29
C ALA A 90 0.56 -2.21 -9.81
N GLU A 91 1.89 -2.35 -9.86
CA GLU A 91 2.56 -3.57 -10.32
C GLU A 91 2.36 -4.76 -9.38
N LEU A 92 1.88 -4.52 -8.15
CA LEU A 92 1.74 -5.51 -7.09
C LEU A 92 0.28 -5.84 -6.74
N HIS A 93 -0.72 -5.24 -7.38
CA HIS A 93 -2.14 -5.47 -7.04
C HIS A 93 -2.51 -6.97 -7.08
N ASP A 94 -2.02 -7.71 -8.09
CA ASP A 94 -2.29 -9.15 -8.28
C ASP A 94 -1.10 -10.07 -7.94
N GLN A 95 -0.09 -9.55 -7.25
CA GLN A 95 1.10 -10.31 -6.87
C GLN A 95 1.06 -10.67 -5.39
N PRO A 96 1.53 -11.88 -5.02
CA PRO A 96 1.72 -12.16 -3.61
C PRO A 96 2.86 -11.32 -3.07
N VAL A 97 2.68 -10.84 -1.85
CA VAL A 97 3.65 -9.96 -1.19
C VAL A 97 3.93 -10.44 0.22
N ALA A 98 5.12 -10.11 0.72
CA ALA A 98 5.44 -10.14 2.12
C ALA A 98 5.55 -8.71 2.66
N PHE A 99 5.04 -8.48 3.86
CA PHE A 99 5.26 -7.26 4.61
C PHE A 99 6.38 -7.48 5.60
N ARG A 100 7.50 -6.77 5.44
CA ARG A 100 8.58 -6.77 6.41
C ARG A 100 8.36 -5.63 7.40
N ILE A 101 7.95 -5.98 8.62
CA ILE A 101 7.40 -5.05 9.62
C ILE A 101 8.37 -4.91 10.80
N CYS A 102 8.66 -3.67 11.19
CA CYS A 102 9.41 -3.42 12.42
C CYS A 102 8.53 -3.58 13.67
N ARG A 103 8.94 -4.39 14.65
CA ARG A 103 8.19 -4.59 15.91
C ARG A 103 8.09 -3.34 16.78
N ARG A 104 9.01 -2.39 16.64
CA ARG A 104 9.09 -1.21 17.50
C ARG A 104 8.40 0.01 16.91
N CYS A 105 8.66 0.33 15.64
CA CYS A 105 8.09 1.52 15.00
C CYS A 105 7.04 1.21 13.92
N HIS A 106 6.79 -0.06 13.61
CA HIS A 106 5.82 -0.52 12.60
C HIS A 106 6.08 -0.08 11.15
N ARG A 107 7.24 0.54 10.86
CA ARG A 107 7.71 0.73 9.47
C ARG A 107 7.63 -0.59 8.72
N THR A 108 7.06 -0.52 7.53
CA THR A 108 6.76 -1.70 6.73
C THR A 108 7.32 -1.53 5.33
N GLU A 109 8.09 -2.53 4.88
CA GLU A 109 8.52 -2.65 3.49
C GLU A 109 7.69 -3.73 2.79
N ILE A 110 7.27 -3.46 1.55
CA ILE A 110 6.53 -4.40 0.72
C ILE A 110 7.54 -5.17 -0.13
N ILE A 111 7.59 -6.49 0.03
CA ILE A 111 8.51 -7.39 -0.68
C ILE A 111 7.69 -8.24 -1.65
N PRO A 112 7.87 -8.12 -2.97
CA PRO A 112 7.23 -9.00 -3.94
C PRO A 112 7.65 -10.45 -3.69
N LEU A 113 6.70 -11.39 -3.82
CA LEU A 113 6.96 -12.82 -3.73
C LEU A 113 6.73 -13.49 -5.08
N ASP A 114 7.54 -14.49 -5.37
CA ASP A 114 7.26 -15.38 -6.50
C ASP A 114 6.06 -16.27 -6.19
N ARG A 115 5.19 -16.49 -7.18
CA ARG A 115 4.06 -17.44 -7.06
C ARG A 115 4.51 -18.86 -6.67
N SER A 116 5.75 -19.26 -6.96
CA SER A 116 6.30 -20.54 -6.50
C SER A 116 6.44 -20.62 -4.98
N THR A 117 6.69 -19.50 -4.30
CA THR A 117 6.76 -19.44 -2.83
C THR A 117 5.39 -19.74 -2.23
N LEU A 118 4.33 -19.13 -2.77
CA LEU A 118 2.97 -19.44 -2.34
C LEU A 118 2.61 -20.91 -2.58
N ARG A 119 2.88 -21.46 -3.76
CA ARG A 119 2.61 -22.90 -4.03
C ARG A 119 3.32 -23.83 -3.06
N ARG A 120 4.51 -23.46 -2.59
CA ARG A 120 5.26 -24.27 -1.60
C ARG A 120 4.62 -24.23 -0.21
N LEU A 121 3.95 -23.12 0.12
CA LEU A 121 3.20 -22.96 1.36
C LEU A 121 1.83 -23.65 1.26
N ASP A 122 1.22 -23.60 0.07
CA ASP A 122 -0.08 -24.21 -0.21
C ASP A 122 0.00 -25.56 -0.90
N LYS A 123 0.66 -26.53 -0.27
CA LYS A 123 0.78 -27.89 -0.84
C LYS A 123 -0.57 -28.62 -0.94
N SER A 124 -1.55 -28.21 -0.16
CA SER A 124 -2.87 -28.81 -0.08
C SER A 124 -3.91 -28.14 -0.98
N GLY A 125 -3.56 -27.01 -1.63
CA GLY A 125 -4.50 -26.25 -2.46
C GLY A 125 -5.66 -25.65 -1.68
N ILE A 126 -5.41 -25.21 -0.44
CA ILE A 126 -6.41 -24.68 0.50
C ILE A 126 -6.33 -23.14 0.56
N LEU A 127 -5.26 -22.52 0.05
CA LEU A 127 -5.17 -21.06 0.00
C LEU A 127 -6.06 -20.53 -1.13
N ASP A 128 -7.34 -20.34 -0.80
CA ASP A 128 -8.28 -19.57 -1.60
C ASP A 128 -8.18 -18.08 -1.23
N GLY A 129 -7.87 -17.23 -2.21
CA GLY A 129 -7.82 -15.77 -2.04
C GLY A 129 -6.42 -15.17 -1.99
N GLU A 130 -6.34 -13.92 -1.53
CA GLU A 130 -5.12 -13.10 -1.56
C GLU A 130 -4.24 -13.36 -0.34
N ALA A 131 -3.31 -14.30 -0.49
CA ALA A 131 -2.36 -14.67 0.56
C ALA A 131 -1.14 -13.74 0.59
N TYR A 132 -0.78 -13.30 1.79
CA TYR A 132 0.44 -12.54 2.07
C TYR A 132 1.16 -13.09 3.31
N ILE A 133 2.41 -12.69 3.50
CA ILE A 133 3.24 -13.11 4.64
C ILE A 133 3.65 -11.87 5.43
N GLU A 134 3.57 -11.94 6.76
CA GLU A 134 4.13 -10.90 7.63
C GLU A 134 5.45 -11.39 8.25
N VAL A 135 6.52 -10.62 8.09
CA VAL A 135 7.86 -10.91 8.62
C VAL A 135 8.28 -9.82 9.58
N TYR A 136 8.53 -10.19 10.84
CA TYR A 136 8.87 -9.23 11.88
C TYR A 136 10.36 -9.13 12.14
N HIS A 137 10.83 -7.90 12.35
CA HIS A 137 12.21 -7.61 12.75
C HIS A 137 12.30 -6.36 13.64
N ASP A 138 13.49 -6.09 14.16
CA ASP A 138 13.83 -4.82 14.82
C ASP A 138 14.74 -4.03 13.87
N CYS A 139 14.36 -2.82 13.48
CA CYS A 139 15.13 -2.01 12.54
C CYS A 139 16.12 -1.10 13.27
N CYS A 140 17.25 -0.77 12.63
CA CYS A 140 18.29 0.10 13.20
C CYS A 140 17.91 1.59 13.25
N LEU A 141 16.74 1.95 12.71
CA LEU A 141 16.27 3.34 12.58
C LEU A 141 15.23 3.72 13.66
N CYS A 142 14.93 2.82 14.60
CA CYS A 142 13.95 3.06 15.68
C CYS A 142 14.42 4.05 16.73
#